data_AF-A0AAN7SYG6-F1
#
_entry.id   AF-A0AAN7SYG6-F1
#
_cell.length_a   1.000
_cell.length_b   1.000
_cell.length_c   1.000
_cell.angle_alpha   90.00
_cell.angle_beta   90.00
_cell.angle_gamma   90.00
#
_symmetry.space_group_name_H-M   'P 1'
#
loop_
_entity.id
_entity.type
_entity.pdbx_description
1 polymer ?
#
loop_
_entity_poly.entity_id
_entity_poly.type
_entity_poly.pdbx_seq_one_letter_code
_entity_poly.pdbx_strand_id
1 'polypeptide(L)'
;MSASKVYDSLIIGGGPGGLSVALGLGRQNRSCLVISHKHFRNDGIEASHAVLGHDHVHPQIILSRARDQIARYQNTSYALAEIISAQKVALPQWRGHEGFKIESREGETWYGKTLALATGVRDLFPSLEGYRENWPRNIYQCLFCDGWERRRSEKAVLCYPELKMQDVKMASMALGQDTTKNKNGTAKVTILTNGPYKSDKVDPALAKQLKAVMARGVKLDQRRVIRLEDTTKENEGLYVHLRDHETGEMEKVFFAFLVHKPNTQLNARNLIEQLGLEITPGMFGDIIETKPMMPATNVPGVYIAGDAGNVLTHVTTALSTGIGAAGGIVHYLNEKDDEDALESIGQGGIPDNRKQIDGTGCSTDT
;
A
#
# COMPACT_ATOMS: atom_id res chain seq x y z
N MET A 1 15.50 36.23 -8.93
CA MET A 1 15.25 34.89 -8.34
C MET A 1 15.50 33.88 -9.44
N SER A 2 16.38 32.90 -9.24
CA SER A 2 16.54 31.82 -10.24
C SER A 2 15.18 31.15 -10.43
N ALA A 3 14.77 30.89 -11.67
CA ALA A 3 13.52 30.17 -11.93
C ALA A 3 13.52 28.86 -11.15
N SER A 4 12.45 28.61 -10.37
CA SER A 4 12.29 27.34 -9.65
C SER A 4 12.25 26.19 -10.65
N LYS A 5 13.01 25.12 -10.35
CA LYS A 5 13.02 23.90 -11.18
C LYS A 5 11.62 23.29 -11.21
N VAL A 6 11.13 22.98 -12.41
CA VAL A 6 9.87 22.24 -12.63
C VAL A 6 10.23 20.80 -12.99
N TYR A 7 9.71 19.84 -12.23
CA TYR A 7 9.86 18.41 -12.51
C TYR A 7 8.77 17.94 -13.47
N ASP A 8 9.02 16.89 -14.25
CA ASP A 8 7.95 16.23 -15.00
C ASP A 8 6.94 15.56 -14.04
N SER A 9 7.42 15.05 -12.90
CA SER A 9 6.53 14.54 -11.85
C SER A 9 7.05 14.80 -10.43
N LEU A 10 6.13 15.20 -9.55
CA LEU A 10 6.32 15.18 -8.10
C LEU A 10 5.71 13.88 -7.55
N ILE A 11 6.45 13.12 -6.75
CA ILE A 11 6.01 11.85 -6.18
C ILE A 11 5.98 11.97 -4.66
N ILE A 12 4.78 11.96 -4.06
CA ILE A 12 4.61 12.05 -2.61
C ILE A 12 4.50 10.63 -2.05
N GLY A 13 5.60 10.12 -1.48
CA GLY A 13 5.72 8.83 -0.85
C GLY A 13 6.92 8.03 -1.37
N GLY A 14 7.87 7.68 -0.49
CA GLY A 14 9.08 6.90 -0.82
C GLY A 14 8.98 5.41 -0.53
N GLY A 15 7.76 4.86 -0.46
CA GLY A 15 7.51 3.41 -0.34
C GLY A 15 7.59 2.69 -1.70
N PRO A 16 7.25 1.39 -1.76
CA PRO A 16 7.36 0.60 -2.99
C PRO A 16 6.62 1.20 -4.20
N GLY A 17 5.41 1.74 -3.98
CA GLY A 17 4.63 2.38 -5.04
C GLY A 17 5.34 3.58 -5.65
N GLY A 18 5.73 4.56 -4.84
CA GLY A 18 6.39 5.77 -5.33
C GLY A 18 7.79 5.52 -5.90
N LEU A 19 8.56 4.58 -5.33
CA LEU A 19 9.84 4.18 -5.91
C LEU A 19 9.65 3.48 -7.27
N SER A 20 8.59 2.70 -7.46
CA SER A 20 8.27 2.11 -8.76
C SER A 20 7.86 3.17 -9.79
N VAL A 21 7.14 4.23 -9.38
CA VAL A 21 6.87 5.39 -10.25
C VAL A 21 8.19 6.01 -10.70
N ALA A 22 9.06 6.34 -9.74
CA ALA A 22 10.35 6.99 -10.00
C ALA A 22 11.25 6.17 -10.93
N LEU A 23 11.30 4.84 -10.74
CA LEU A 23 12.05 3.95 -11.61
C LEU A 23 11.52 3.95 -13.05
N GLY A 24 10.20 3.91 -13.23
CA GLY A 24 9.55 3.99 -14.55
C GLY A 24 9.86 5.30 -15.27
N LEU A 25 9.75 6.43 -14.56
CA LEU A 25 10.09 7.75 -15.10
C LEU A 25 11.59 7.91 -15.40
N GLY A 26 12.44 7.37 -14.53
CA GLY A 26 13.89 7.29 -14.73
C GLY A 26 14.25 6.69 -16.08
N ARG A 27 13.62 5.56 -16.42
CA ARG A 27 13.83 4.86 -17.70
C ARG A 27 13.35 5.63 -18.93
N GLN A 28 12.33 6.47 -18.77
CA GLN A 28 11.78 7.31 -19.84
C GLN A 28 12.44 8.70 -19.88
N ASN A 29 13.54 8.89 -19.16
CA ASN A 29 14.25 10.16 -19.04
C ASN A 29 13.35 11.35 -18.61
N ARG A 30 12.26 11.07 -17.87
CA ARG A 30 11.37 12.09 -17.30
C ARG A 30 11.83 12.48 -15.90
N SER A 31 12.02 13.76 -15.67
CA SER A 31 12.54 14.28 -14.40
C SER A 31 11.54 14.09 -13.25
N CYS A 32 11.98 13.56 -12.11
CA CYS A 32 11.09 13.41 -10.97
C CYS A 32 11.75 13.75 -9.63
N LEU A 33 10.91 14.15 -8.68
CA LEU A 33 11.27 14.35 -7.29
C LEU A 33 10.43 13.42 -6.41
N VAL A 34 11.08 12.50 -5.70
CA VAL A 34 10.45 11.68 -4.68
C VAL A 34 10.56 12.38 -3.33
N ILE A 35 9.44 12.80 -2.77
CA ILE A 35 9.35 13.36 -1.43
C ILE A 35 8.82 12.29 -0.49
N SER A 36 9.56 11.98 0.57
CA SER A 36 9.15 10.96 1.54
C SER A 36 9.30 11.47 2.97
N HIS A 37 8.62 10.81 3.91
CA HIS A 37 8.97 10.83 5.33
C HIS A 37 9.71 9.53 5.71
N LYS A 38 10.10 9.41 6.99
CA LYS A 38 10.90 8.28 7.50
C LYS A 38 10.09 7.03 7.88
N HIS A 39 8.79 7.18 8.11
CA HIS A 39 7.93 6.09 8.57
C HIS A 39 7.23 5.38 7.41
N PHE A 40 7.04 4.08 7.51
CA PHE A 40 6.32 3.29 6.51
C PHE A 40 5.28 2.38 7.19
N ARG A 41 4.26 1.96 6.45
CA ARG A 41 3.17 1.14 7.00
C ARG A 41 3.66 -0.19 7.60
N ASN A 42 4.73 -0.74 7.04
CA ASN A 42 5.36 -1.97 7.51
C ASN A 42 6.55 -1.73 8.45
N ASP A 43 6.66 -0.56 9.08
CA ASP A 43 7.63 -0.36 10.14
C ASP A 43 7.44 -1.38 11.28
N GLY A 44 8.54 -1.95 11.76
CA GLY A 44 8.56 -2.92 12.85
C GLY A 44 8.50 -4.40 12.43
N ILE A 45 8.39 -4.72 11.13
CA ILE A 45 8.57 -6.10 10.64
C ILE A 45 10.04 -6.37 10.30
N GLU A 46 10.50 -7.59 10.57
CA GLU A 46 11.89 -8.00 10.33
C GLU A 46 12.14 -8.47 8.89
N ALA A 47 11.09 -8.93 8.21
CA ALA A 47 11.16 -9.47 6.86
C ALA A 47 9.88 -9.15 6.08
N SER A 48 10.02 -8.91 4.77
CA SER A 48 8.92 -8.93 3.82
C SER A 48 8.86 -10.29 3.14
N HIS A 49 7.65 -10.78 2.90
CA HIS A 49 7.40 -12.05 2.22
C HIS A 49 6.48 -11.90 1.04
N ALA A 50 6.40 -12.95 0.22
CA ALA A 50 5.60 -12.96 -1.01
C ALA A 50 5.99 -11.84 -2.01
N VAL A 51 7.21 -11.31 -1.89
CA VAL A 51 7.82 -10.40 -2.86
C VAL A 51 8.86 -11.19 -3.65
N LEU A 52 8.53 -11.52 -4.90
CA LEU A 52 9.41 -12.34 -5.75
C LEU A 52 10.81 -11.72 -5.86
N GLY A 53 11.85 -12.52 -5.60
CA GLY A 53 13.25 -12.08 -5.56
C GLY A 53 13.68 -11.36 -4.27
N HIS A 54 12.74 -11.09 -3.36
CA HIS A 54 12.97 -10.40 -2.09
C HIS A 54 12.26 -11.07 -0.90
N ASP A 55 11.89 -12.35 -1.04
CA ASP A 55 11.30 -13.10 0.06
C ASP A 55 12.30 -13.23 1.23
N HIS A 56 11.81 -13.05 2.46
CA HIS A 56 12.63 -13.04 3.67
C HIS A 56 13.63 -11.86 3.78
N VAL A 57 13.41 -10.76 3.04
CA VAL A 57 14.29 -9.58 3.07
C VAL A 57 13.68 -8.46 3.92
N HIS A 58 14.47 -7.85 4.78
CA HIS A 58 14.05 -6.70 5.59
C HIS A 58 13.56 -5.54 4.69
N PRO A 59 12.39 -4.91 4.99
CA PRO A 59 11.80 -3.87 4.13
C PRO A 59 12.75 -2.73 3.75
N GLN A 60 13.54 -2.24 4.71
CA GLN A 60 14.48 -1.15 4.46
C GLN A 60 15.61 -1.54 3.49
N ILE A 61 16.00 -2.82 3.44
CA ILE A 61 16.97 -3.31 2.45
C ILE A 61 16.35 -3.28 1.05
N ILE A 62 15.07 -3.67 0.92
CA ILE A 62 14.34 -3.59 -0.35
C ILE A 62 14.29 -2.13 -0.83
N LEU A 63 13.91 -1.20 0.03
CA LEU A 63 13.84 0.24 -0.30
C LEU A 63 15.21 0.83 -0.64
N SER A 64 16.27 0.46 0.10
CA SER A 64 17.64 0.90 -0.20
C SER A 64 18.09 0.45 -1.58
N ARG A 65 17.92 -0.85 -1.89
CA ARG A 65 18.27 -1.40 -3.20
C ARG A 65 17.47 -0.75 -4.34
N ALA A 66 16.19 -0.47 -4.12
CA ALA A 66 15.38 0.26 -5.08
C ALA A 66 15.92 1.68 -5.33
N ARG A 67 16.33 2.41 -4.29
CA ARG A 67 16.97 3.72 -4.44
C ARG A 67 18.31 3.62 -5.19
N ASP A 68 19.13 2.61 -4.93
CA ASP A 68 20.38 2.39 -5.66
C ASP A 68 20.15 2.10 -7.16
N GLN A 69 19.07 1.40 -7.49
CA GLN A 69 18.67 1.16 -8.88
C GLN A 69 18.23 2.45 -9.57
N ILE A 70 17.45 3.29 -8.87
CA ILE A 70 16.93 4.56 -9.38
C ILE A 70 18.06 5.60 -9.54
N ALA A 71 19.05 5.60 -8.63
CA ALA A 71 20.19 6.51 -8.67
C ALA A 71 21.07 6.38 -9.93
N ARG A 72 20.90 5.31 -10.71
CA ARG A 72 21.53 5.14 -12.04
C ARG A 72 20.99 6.13 -13.08
N TYR A 73 19.82 6.73 -12.83
CA TYR A 73 19.17 7.67 -13.72
C TYR A 73 19.27 9.10 -13.14
N GLN A 74 20.02 9.97 -13.82
CA GLN A 74 20.40 11.32 -13.35
C GLN A 74 19.21 12.31 -13.28
N ASN A 75 18.07 11.93 -13.83
CA ASN A 75 16.82 12.71 -13.86
C ASN A 75 15.97 12.52 -12.59
N THR A 76 16.44 11.79 -11.58
CA THR A 76 15.69 11.52 -10.35
C THR A 76 16.28 12.28 -9.16
N SER A 77 15.43 12.77 -8.27
CA SER A 77 15.83 13.52 -7.07
C SER A 77 15.02 13.05 -5.87
N TYR A 78 15.56 13.26 -4.67
CA TYR A 78 14.94 12.86 -3.41
C TYR A 78 14.92 14.02 -2.42
N ALA A 79 13.82 14.13 -1.68
CA ALA A 79 13.68 15.04 -0.55
C ALA A 79 13.01 14.32 0.63
N LEU A 80 13.39 14.71 1.84
CA LEU A 80 12.72 14.28 3.06
C LEU A 80 11.88 15.45 3.59
N ALA A 81 10.57 15.36 3.44
CA ALA A 81 9.65 16.39 3.89
C ALA A 81 8.23 15.84 4.07
N GLU A 82 7.45 16.49 4.94
CA GLU A 82 6.01 16.24 5.06
C GLU A 82 5.23 17.26 4.23
N ILE A 83 4.53 16.81 3.19
CA ILE A 83 3.74 17.69 2.32
C ILE A 83 2.37 17.97 2.94
N ILE A 84 2.04 19.25 3.10
CA ILE A 84 0.80 19.72 3.74
C ILE A 84 -0.15 20.44 2.78
N SER A 85 0.35 20.85 1.60
CA SER A 85 -0.42 21.54 0.58
C SER A 85 -0.10 20.99 -0.81
N ALA A 86 -1.12 20.80 -1.64
CA ALA A 86 -0.99 20.55 -3.07
C ALA A 86 -2.06 21.34 -3.82
N GLN A 87 -1.65 22.10 -4.85
CA GLN A 87 -2.53 22.99 -5.60
C GLN A 87 -2.22 22.91 -7.09
N LYS A 88 -3.27 22.97 -7.91
CA LYS A 88 -3.12 23.14 -9.35
C LYS A 88 -2.73 24.59 -9.65
N VAL A 89 -1.72 24.80 -10.49
CA VAL A 89 -1.19 26.13 -10.83
C VAL A 89 -0.77 26.17 -12.29
N ALA A 90 -0.85 27.34 -12.92
CA ALA A 90 -0.21 27.54 -14.23
C ALA A 90 1.33 27.53 -14.07
N LEU A 91 2.03 26.86 -14.98
CA LEU A 91 3.49 26.76 -14.99
C LEU A 91 4.07 27.53 -16.19
N PRO A 92 4.60 28.76 -16.01
CA PRO A 92 5.18 29.54 -17.11
C PRO A 92 6.34 28.82 -17.82
N GLN A 93 7.09 27.99 -17.09
CA GLN A 93 8.21 27.21 -17.63
C GLN A 93 7.73 26.04 -18.52
N TRP A 94 6.43 25.76 -18.50
CA TRP A 94 5.77 24.75 -19.31
C TRP A 94 4.66 25.41 -20.14
N ARG A 95 5.01 26.49 -20.84
CA ARG A 95 4.12 27.25 -21.76
C ARG A 95 2.79 27.70 -21.15
N GLY A 96 2.71 27.81 -19.82
CA GLY A 96 1.48 28.18 -19.12
C GLY A 96 0.49 27.03 -18.93
N HIS A 97 0.83 25.80 -19.33
CA HIS A 97 0.06 24.61 -19.00
C HIS A 97 -0.13 24.49 -17.48
N GLU A 98 -1.25 23.93 -17.08
CA GLU A 98 -1.52 23.66 -15.67
C GLU A 98 -0.68 22.49 -15.16
N GLY A 99 0.05 22.70 -14.08
CA GLY A 99 0.68 21.65 -13.29
C GLY A 99 0.39 21.84 -11.82
N PHE A 100 1.36 21.51 -10.96
CA PHE A 100 1.15 21.41 -9.52
C PHE A 100 2.25 22.14 -8.74
N LYS A 101 1.84 22.83 -7.68
CA LYS A 101 2.70 23.32 -6.60
C LYS A 101 2.40 22.49 -5.36
N ILE A 102 3.44 21.99 -4.71
CA ILE A 102 3.33 21.37 -3.37
C ILE A 102 4.14 22.17 -2.35
N GLU A 103 3.74 22.10 -1.09
CA GLU A 103 4.40 22.80 0.02
C GLU A 103 4.59 21.85 1.21
N SER A 104 5.81 21.85 1.77
CA SER A 104 6.11 21.11 3.00
C SER A 104 5.64 21.86 4.24
N ARG A 105 5.58 21.14 5.36
CA ARG A 105 5.35 21.72 6.69
C ARG A 105 6.40 22.77 7.05
N GLU A 106 7.62 22.62 6.55
CA GLU A 106 8.75 23.52 6.76
C GLU A 106 8.75 24.73 5.81
N GLY A 107 7.77 24.83 4.90
CA GLY A 107 7.63 25.94 3.96
C GLY A 107 8.46 25.81 2.68
N GLU A 108 9.06 24.64 2.43
CA GLU A 108 9.71 24.35 1.14
C GLU A 108 8.65 24.15 0.06
N THR A 109 8.93 24.60 -1.15
CA THR A 109 7.99 24.51 -2.27
C THR A 109 8.63 23.85 -3.48
N TRP A 110 7.85 23.00 -4.14
CA TRP A 110 8.26 22.34 -5.39
C TRP A 110 7.15 22.40 -6.42
N TYR A 111 7.57 22.35 -7.68
CA TYR A 111 6.71 22.47 -8.84
C TYR A 111 6.90 21.26 -9.75
N GLY A 112 5.79 20.77 -10.32
CA GLY A 112 5.87 19.72 -11.32
C GLY A 112 4.66 19.67 -12.24
N LYS A 113 4.87 19.14 -13.44
CA LYS A 113 3.84 19.01 -14.47
C LYS A 113 2.76 18.01 -14.08
N THR A 114 3.15 16.95 -13.37
CA THR A 114 2.25 15.91 -12.84
C THR A 114 2.51 15.64 -11.35
N LEU A 115 1.56 14.99 -10.70
CA LEU A 115 1.63 14.61 -9.29
C LEU A 115 1.25 13.12 -9.11
N ALA A 116 2.11 12.36 -8.45
CA ALA A 116 1.82 10.99 -8.02
C ALA A 116 1.67 10.94 -6.49
N LEU A 117 0.51 10.51 -5.99
CA LEU A 117 0.29 10.24 -4.57
C LEU A 117 0.54 8.76 -4.29
N ALA A 118 1.66 8.49 -3.61
CA ALA A 118 2.06 7.18 -3.11
C ALA A 118 2.07 7.16 -1.57
N THR A 119 1.11 7.85 -0.96
CA THR A 119 1.05 8.17 0.47
C THR A 119 0.62 6.98 1.33
N GLY A 120 0.04 5.94 0.72
CA GLY A 120 -0.42 4.74 1.38
C GLY A 120 -1.58 4.99 2.35
N VAL A 121 -1.74 4.07 3.30
CA VAL A 121 -2.79 4.11 4.33
C VAL A 121 -2.20 3.87 5.70
N ARG A 122 -2.95 4.20 6.75
CA ARG A 122 -2.66 3.82 8.13
C ARG A 122 -3.67 2.82 8.66
N ASP A 123 -3.20 1.86 9.44
CA ASP A 123 -4.05 0.88 10.12
C ASP A 123 -4.73 1.51 11.34
N LEU A 124 -6.05 1.33 11.45
CA LEU A 124 -6.88 1.79 12.56
C LEU A 124 -7.01 0.67 13.59
N PHE A 125 -6.22 0.75 14.65
CA PHE A 125 -6.24 -0.25 15.70
C PHE A 125 -7.51 -0.14 16.55
N PRO A 126 -8.10 -1.28 16.95
CA PRO A 126 -9.21 -1.27 17.90
C PRO A 126 -8.75 -0.73 19.25
N SER A 127 -9.70 -0.15 20.00
CA SER A 127 -9.50 0.23 21.41
C SER A 127 -9.50 -1.02 22.31
N LEU A 128 -8.53 -1.90 22.11
CA LEU A 128 -8.28 -3.11 22.89
C LEU A 128 -6.93 -2.97 23.58
N GLU A 129 -6.91 -3.03 24.91
CA GLU A 129 -5.69 -2.96 25.71
C GLU A 129 -4.70 -4.06 25.27
N GLY A 130 -3.43 -3.69 25.07
CA GLY A 130 -2.39 -4.61 24.61
C GLY A 130 -2.30 -4.81 23.10
N TYR A 131 -3.25 -4.28 22.30
CA TYR A 131 -3.24 -4.45 20.85
C TYR A 131 -2.01 -3.80 20.19
N ARG A 132 -1.69 -2.56 20.59
CA ARG A 132 -0.58 -1.81 19.99
C ARG A 132 0.77 -2.46 20.34
N GLU A 133 0.91 -2.94 21.56
CA GLU A 133 2.10 -3.58 22.09
C GLU A 133 2.41 -4.89 21.36
N ASN A 134 1.37 -5.61 20.91
CA ASN A 134 1.50 -6.84 20.16
C ASN A 134 1.62 -6.63 18.63
N TRP A 135 1.42 -5.42 18.12
CA TRP A 135 1.55 -5.11 16.69
C TRP A 135 2.96 -4.64 16.32
N PRO A 136 3.55 -5.10 15.19
CA PRO A 136 3.06 -6.13 14.28
C PRO A 136 3.51 -7.54 14.66
N ARG A 137 4.32 -7.69 15.72
CA ARG A 137 5.07 -8.92 16.01
C ARG A 137 4.19 -10.16 16.28
N ASN A 138 3.08 -9.97 16.98
CA ASN A 138 2.17 -11.03 17.42
C ASN A 138 0.77 -10.91 16.84
N ILE A 139 0.50 -9.87 16.04
CA ILE A 139 -0.78 -9.67 15.36
C ILE A 139 -0.51 -9.50 13.87
N TYR A 140 -0.91 -10.50 13.09
CA TYR A 140 -0.71 -10.52 11.64
C TYR A 140 -1.99 -10.14 10.91
N GLN A 141 -1.89 -9.14 10.04
CA GLN A 141 -3.02 -8.72 9.21
C GLN A 141 -3.17 -9.48 7.90
N CYS A 142 -2.12 -10.18 7.47
CA CYS A 142 -2.01 -10.74 6.14
C CYS A 142 -1.29 -12.09 6.22
N LEU A 143 -2.01 -13.18 5.92
CA LEU A 143 -1.42 -14.53 5.94
C LEU A 143 -0.65 -14.89 4.66
N PHE A 144 -0.51 -13.96 3.71
CA PHE A 144 0.52 -14.07 2.66
C PHE A 144 1.84 -13.44 3.09
N CYS A 145 1.76 -12.46 3.99
CA CYS A 145 2.88 -11.68 4.47
C CYS A 145 3.54 -12.37 5.66
N ASP A 146 2.73 -12.92 6.58
CA ASP A 146 3.20 -13.52 7.81
C ASP A 146 2.44 -14.83 8.13
N GLY A 147 2.92 -15.55 9.14
CA GLY A 147 2.23 -16.71 9.72
C GLY A 147 2.75 -18.05 9.18
N TRP A 148 3.43 -18.08 8.03
CA TRP A 148 4.11 -19.29 7.56
C TRP A 148 5.24 -19.71 8.52
N GLU A 149 5.96 -18.73 9.04
CA GLU A 149 7.09 -18.84 9.97
C GLU A 149 6.65 -19.59 11.23
N ARG A 150 5.43 -19.31 11.69
CA ARG A 150 4.84 -19.82 12.94
C ARG A 150 3.66 -20.75 12.69
N ARG A 151 3.55 -21.31 11.48
CA ARG A 151 2.34 -22.02 11.00
C ARG A 151 1.92 -23.24 11.82
N ARG A 152 2.87 -23.84 12.55
CA ARG A 152 2.67 -25.05 13.37
C ARG A 152 2.30 -24.76 14.83
N SER A 153 2.19 -23.48 15.19
CA SER A 153 1.91 -23.02 16.55
C SER A 153 0.42 -22.74 16.76
N GLU A 154 -0.02 -22.69 18.02
CA GLU A 154 -1.38 -22.25 18.37
C GLU A 154 -1.58 -20.81 17.89
N LYS A 155 -2.64 -20.58 17.12
CA LYS A 155 -2.97 -19.27 16.54
C LYS A 155 -4.46 -19.02 16.61
N ALA A 156 -4.83 -17.76 16.65
CA ALA A 156 -6.24 -17.38 16.69
C ALA A 156 -6.57 -16.28 15.69
N VAL A 157 -7.78 -16.31 15.16
CA VAL A 157 -8.37 -15.16 14.48
C VAL A 157 -9.14 -14.35 15.52
N LEU A 158 -8.75 -13.09 15.68
CA LEU A 158 -9.43 -12.15 16.58
C LEU A 158 -10.55 -11.46 15.81
N CYS A 159 -11.80 -11.77 16.12
CA CYS A 159 -12.95 -11.05 15.62
C CYS A 159 -13.19 -9.84 16.51
N TYR A 160 -12.95 -8.64 15.99
CA TYR A 160 -13.15 -7.42 16.76
C TYR A 160 -13.72 -6.27 15.91
N PRO A 161 -14.72 -5.52 16.42
CA PRO A 161 -15.45 -5.75 17.68
C PRO A 161 -16.38 -6.97 17.63
N GLU A 162 -16.64 -7.51 16.44
CA GLU A 162 -17.59 -8.59 16.19
C GLU A 162 -17.10 -9.50 15.05
N LEU A 163 -17.71 -10.68 14.91
CA LEU A 163 -17.42 -11.65 13.86
C LEU A 163 -17.88 -11.16 12.48
N LYS A 164 -16.96 -11.16 11.51
CA LYS A 164 -17.23 -10.83 10.10
C LYS A 164 -16.84 -11.98 9.18
N MET A 165 -17.37 -11.96 7.95
CA MET A 165 -17.01 -12.92 6.89
C MET A 165 -15.51 -12.98 6.61
N GLN A 166 -14.83 -11.84 6.69
CA GLN A 166 -13.38 -11.76 6.52
C GLN A 166 -12.65 -12.62 7.55
N ASP A 167 -13.07 -12.62 8.81
CA ASP A 167 -12.42 -13.37 9.88
C ASP A 167 -12.50 -14.88 9.61
N VAL A 168 -13.66 -15.36 9.17
CA VAL A 168 -13.85 -16.77 8.82
C VAL A 168 -13.01 -17.16 7.61
N LYS A 169 -12.87 -16.26 6.62
CA LYS A 169 -11.95 -16.46 5.49
C LYS A 169 -10.49 -16.53 5.95
N MET A 170 -10.08 -15.64 6.88
CA MET A 170 -8.74 -15.68 7.48
C MET A 170 -8.51 -16.96 8.29
N ALA A 171 -9.51 -17.47 9.00
CA ALA A 171 -9.42 -18.76 9.68
C ALA A 171 -9.23 -19.92 8.69
N SER A 172 -9.94 -19.89 7.56
CA SER A 172 -9.76 -20.87 6.47
C SER A 172 -8.35 -20.80 5.88
N MET A 173 -7.77 -19.60 5.73
CA MET A 173 -6.39 -19.42 5.28
C MET A 173 -5.37 -19.92 6.32
N ALA A 174 -5.55 -19.58 7.60
CA ALA A 174 -4.70 -20.04 8.70
C ALA A 174 -4.70 -21.57 8.81
N LEU A 175 -5.85 -22.19 8.55
CA LEU A 175 -5.99 -23.63 8.45
C LEU A 175 -5.28 -24.21 7.21
N GLY A 176 -5.30 -23.52 6.08
CA GLY A 176 -4.54 -23.92 4.89
C GLY A 176 -3.03 -23.90 5.11
N GLN A 177 -2.52 -22.95 5.90
CA GLN A 177 -1.11 -22.91 6.31
C GLN A 177 -0.77 -23.95 7.38
N ASP A 178 -1.74 -24.35 8.20
CA ASP A 178 -1.54 -25.34 9.26
C ASP A 178 -1.52 -26.76 8.68
N THR A 179 -0.32 -27.25 8.39
CA THR A 179 -0.13 -28.65 7.99
C THR A 179 -0.11 -29.60 9.20
N THR A 180 -0.32 -29.10 10.42
CA THR A 180 -0.29 -29.93 11.63
C THR A 180 -1.71 -30.32 12.02
N LYS A 181 -1.92 -31.63 12.15
CA LYS A 181 -3.01 -32.17 12.94
C LYS A 181 -2.42 -32.49 14.30
N ASN A 182 -3.02 -32.02 15.39
CA ASN A 182 -2.63 -32.54 16.70
C ASN A 182 -2.99 -34.03 16.82
N LYS A 183 -2.62 -34.68 17.93
CA LYS A 183 -2.86 -36.12 18.15
C LYS A 183 -4.33 -36.54 17.96
N ASN A 184 -5.27 -35.60 18.07
CA ASN A 184 -6.71 -35.81 17.93
C ASN A 184 -7.24 -35.38 16.55
N GLY A 185 -6.37 -35.06 15.58
CA GLY A 185 -6.78 -34.67 14.23
C GLY A 185 -7.20 -33.19 14.07
N THR A 186 -7.16 -32.39 15.14
CA THR A 186 -7.66 -31.00 15.14
C THR A 186 -6.57 -29.99 14.77
N ALA A 187 -6.97 -28.93 14.06
CA ALA A 187 -6.10 -27.82 13.69
C ALA A 187 -5.81 -26.93 14.90
N LYS A 188 -4.68 -26.22 14.88
CA LYS A 188 -4.28 -25.29 15.94
C LYS A 188 -4.80 -23.88 15.70
N VAL A 189 -6.05 -23.78 15.22
CA VAL A 189 -6.70 -22.52 14.84
C VAL A 189 -7.96 -22.34 15.66
N THR A 190 -8.04 -21.22 16.36
CA THR A 190 -9.22 -20.80 17.12
C THR A 190 -9.79 -19.50 16.54
N ILE A 191 -11.10 -19.38 16.42
CA ILE A 191 -11.77 -18.10 16.19
C ILE A 191 -12.24 -17.56 17.55
N LEU A 192 -11.74 -16.38 17.92
CA LEU A 192 -12.19 -15.65 19.11
C LEU A 192 -13.30 -14.69 18.66
N THR A 193 -14.57 -15.00 18.94
CA THR A 193 -15.71 -14.20 18.43
C THR A 193 -15.95 -12.92 19.22
N ASN A 194 -15.26 -12.73 20.35
CA ASN A 194 -15.42 -11.59 21.24
C ASN A 194 -16.86 -11.41 21.76
N GLY A 195 -17.56 -12.52 22.03
CA GLY A 195 -18.95 -12.48 22.41
C GLY A 195 -19.73 -13.73 22.02
N PRO A 196 -20.94 -13.93 22.59
CA PRO A 196 -21.81 -15.02 22.21
C PRO A 196 -22.16 -14.98 20.73
N TYR A 197 -21.97 -16.12 20.04
CA TYR A 197 -22.38 -16.32 18.66
C TYR A 197 -23.79 -16.91 18.63
N LYS A 198 -24.69 -16.27 17.86
CA LYS A 198 -26.07 -16.73 17.65
C LYS A 198 -26.33 -16.89 16.16
N SER A 199 -26.50 -18.12 15.70
CA SER A 199 -26.61 -18.45 14.27
C SER A 199 -27.84 -17.81 13.59
N ASP A 200 -28.89 -17.53 14.35
CA ASP A 200 -30.11 -16.84 13.89
C ASP A 200 -29.95 -15.32 13.80
N LYS A 201 -28.84 -14.77 14.32
CA LYS A 201 -28.54 -13.33 14.34
C LYS A 201 -27.43 -12.92 13.39
N VAL A 202 -26.91 -13.84 12.58
CA VAL A 202 -25.86 -13.58 11.60
C VAL A 202 -26.34 -13.91 10.19
N ASP A 203 -25.65 -13.34 9.21
CA ASP A 203 -25.87 -13.67 7.80
C ASP A 203 -25.79 -15.19 7.55
N PRO A 204 -26.75 -15.81 6.83
CA PRO A 204 -26.75 -17.25 6.58
C PRO A 204 -25.50 -17.77 5.85
N ALA A 205 -24.89 -16.97 4.97
CA ALA A 205 -23.65 -17.36 4.30
C ALA A 205 -22.47 -17.34 5.27
N LEU A 206 -22.41 -16.36 6.18
CA LEU A 206 -21.45 -16.34 7.30
C LEU A 206 -21.59 -17.57 8.19
N ALA A 207 -22.81 -17.89 8.61
CA ALA A 207 -23.08 -19.07 9.44
C ALA A 207 -22.65 -20.38 8.75
N LYS A 208 -22.96 -20.52 7.46
CA LYS A 208 -22.55 -21.68 6.65
C LYS A 208 -21.03 -21.79 6.57
N GLN A 209 -20.33 -20.69 6.32
CA GLN A 209 -18.87 -20.68 6.21
C GLN A 209 -18.20 -20.97 7.56
N LEU A 210 -18.73 -20.44 8.66
CA LEU A 210 -18.25 -20.74 10.01
C LEU A 210 -18.39 -22.23 10.32
N LYS A 211 -19.55 -22.81 10.02
CA LYS A 211 -19.79 -24.26 10.16
C LYS A 211 -18.79 -25.08 9.33
N ALA A 212 -18.46 -24.62 8.12
CA ALA A 212 -17.51 -25.32 7.25
C ALA A 212 -16.07 -25.32 7.82
N VAL A 213 -15.59 -24.20 8.38
CA VAL A 213 -14.25 -24.17 8.99
C VAL A 213 -14.22 -24.96 10.31
N MET A 214 -15.28 -24.93 11.11
CA MET A 214 -15.41 -25.74 12.32
C MET A 214 -15.40 -27.24 11.99
N ALA A 215 -16.09 -27.66 10.93
CA ALA A 215 -16.06 -29.05 10.45
C ALA A 215 -14.65 -29.52 10.02
N ARG A 216 -13.74 -28.58 9.72
CA ARG A 216 -12.33 -28.86 9.42
C ARG A 216 -11.41 -28.75 10.65
N GLY A 217 -11.97 -28.59 11.84
CA GLY A 217 -11.24 -28.60 13.11
C GLY A 217 -10.86 -27.23 13.67
N VAL A 218 -11.40 -26.13 13.13
CA VAL A 218 -11.25 -24.79 13.74
C VAL A 218 -12.12 -24.72 15.00
N LYS A 219 -11.53 -24.30 16.12
CA LYS A 219 -12.25 -24.10 17.38
C LYS A 219 -12.94 -22.74 17.39
N LEU A 220 -14.03 -22.64 18.16
CA LEU A 220 -14.73 -21.39 18.42
C LEU A 220 -14.62 -21.08 19.91
N ASP A 221 -14.14 -19.89 20.25
CA ASP A 221 -14.15 -19.35 21.62
C ASP A 221 -15.06 -18.13 21.64
N GLN A 222 -16.12 -18.22 22.43
CA GLN A 222 -17.19 -17.21 22.49
C GLN A 222 -17.06 -16.24 23.65
N ARG A 223 -16.00 -16.38 24.45
CA ARG A 223 -15.74 -15.50 25.58
C ARG A 223 -15.35 -14.10 25.10
N ARG A 224 -15.60 -13.10 25.94
CA ARG A 224 -15.27 -11.70 25.63
C ARG A 224 -13.77 -11.51 25.68
N VAL A 225 -13.17 -10.89 24.67
CA VAL A 225 -11.76 -10.49 24.70
C VAL A 225 -11.64 -9.20 25.51
N ILE A 226 -10.87 -9.24 26.60
CA ILE A 226 -10.72 -8.12 27.53
C ILE A 226 -9.43 -7.33 27.27
N ARG A 227 -8.30 -8.03 27.16
CA ARG A 227 -6.98 -7.43 26.88
C ARG A 227 -6.01 -8.46 26.32
N LEU A 228 -4.94 -7.95 25.72
CA LEU A 228 -3.81 -8.73 25.22
C LEU A 228 -2.59 -8.47 26.11
N GLU A 229 -1.78 -9.50 26.33
CA GLU A 229 -0.55 -9.43 27.12
C GLU A 229 0.59 -9.95 26.26
N ASP A 230 1.47 -9.06 25.83
CA ASP A 230 2.68 -9.44 25.11
C ASP A 230 3.60 -10.24 26.05
N THR A 231 4.05 -11.41 25.58
CA THR A 231 4.99 -12.27 26.32
C THR A 231 6.28 -12.48 25.56
N THR A 232 6.51 -11.76 24.45
CA THR A 232 7.61 -11.99 23.50
C THR A 232 8.99 -12.11 24.18
N LYS A 233 9.21 -11.41 25.29
CA LYS A 233 10.48 -11.45 26.02
C LYS A 233 10.71 -12.79 26.73
N GLU A 234 9.64 -13.43 27.21
CA GLU A 234 9.68 -14.69 27.93
C GLU A 234 9.35 -15.90 27.05
N ASN A 235 8.42 -15.73 26.11
CA ASN A 235 7.93 -16.75 25.18
C ASN A 235 7.46 -16.08 23.89
N GLU A 236 7.75 -16.67 22.73
CA GLU A 236 7.33 -16.11 21.44
C GLU A 236 5.80 -16.20 21.30
N GLY A 237 5.09 -15.13 21.67
CA GLY A 237 3.64 -14.99 21.54
C GLY A 237 3.00 -14.08 22.58
N LEU A 238 1.71 -14.34 22.85
CA LEU A 238 0.88 -13.49 23.71
C LEU A 238 -0.17 -14.30 24.49
N TYR A 239 -0.60 -13.76 25.64
CA TYR A 239 -1.83 -14.19 26.30
C TYR A 239 -3.02 -13.32 25.87
N VAL A 240 -4.15 -13.98 25.60
CA VAL A 240 -5.45 -13.33 25.45
C VAL A 240 -6.23 -13.53 26.73
N HIS A 241 -6.64 -12.43 27.36
CA HIS A 241 -7.49 -12.44 28.55
C HIS A 241 -8.95 -12.46 28.14
N LEU A 242 -9.65 -13.51 28.54
CA LEU A 242 -11.02 -13.82 28.15
C LEU A 242 -11.92 -13.77 29.39
N ARG A 243 -13.14 -13.25 29.21
CA ARG A 243 -14.19 -13.28 30.23
C ARG A 243 -15.33 -14.17 29.77
N ASP A 244 -15.67 -15.15 30.60
CA ASP A 244 -16.86 -15.96 30.39
C ASP A 244 -18.13 -15.14 30.60
N HIS A 245 -19.08 -15.27 29.68
CA HIS A 245 -20.29 -14.44 29.67
C HIS A 245 -21.34 -14.89 30.70
N GLU A 246 -21.32 -16.15 31.12
CA GLU A 246 -22.31 -16.74 32.01
C GLU A 246 -21.85 -16.64 33.46
N THR A 247 -20.60 -17.00 33.73
CA THR A 247 -19.99 -17.06 35.07
C THR A 247 -19.29 -15.77 35.46
N GLY A 248 -18.84 -14.98 34.47
CA GLY A 248 -17.99 -13.80 34.71
C GLY A 248 -16.53 -14.12 35.03
N GLU A 249 -16.13 -15.40 35.02
CA GLU A 249 -14.77 -15.83 35.31
C GLU A 249 -13.78 -15.31 34.26
N MET A 250 -12.56 -15.02 34.71
CA MET A 250 -11.46 -14.53 33.89
C MET A 250 -10.46 -15.66 33.66
N GLU A 251 -10.16 -15.93 32.40
CA GLU A 251 -9.13 -16.88 31.99
C GLU A 251 -8.14 -16.23 31.04
N LYS A 252 -6.93 -16.79 30.95
CA LYS A 252 -5.97 -16.40 29.92
C LYS A 252 -5.56 -17.60 29.08
N VAL A 253 -5.54 -17.41 27.77
CA VAL A 253 -5.15 -18.45 26.80
C VAL A 253 -3.95 -17.96 26.02
N PHE A 254 -2.93 -18.80 25.90
CA PHE A 254 -1.73 -18.49 25.13
C PHE A 254 -1.97 -18.75 23.64
N PHE A 255 -1.53 -17.81 22.80
CA PHE A 255 -1.39 -18.01 21.36
C PHE A 255 0.00 -17.56 20.93
N ALA A 256 0.56 -18.21 19.92
CA ALA A 256 1.76 -17.71 19.27
C ALA A 256 1.43 -16.36 18.60
N PHE A 257 0.39 -16.30 17.78
CA PHE A 257 -0.02 -15.05 17.18
C PHE A 257 -1.53 -14.99 16.98
N LEU A 258 -2.02 -13.76 16.87
CA LEU A 258 -3.35 -13.46 16.41
C LEU A 258 -3.33 -13.06 14.94
N VAL A 259 -4.45 -13.32 14.27
CA VAL A 259 -4.75 -12.85 12.94
C VAL A 259 -5.87 -11.84 13.07
N HIS A 260 -5.62 -10.61 12.65
CA HIS A 260 -6.63 -9.55 12.64
C HIS A 260 -6.29 -8.52 11.55
N LYS A 261 -7.25 -8.26 10.66
CA LYS A 261 -7.13 -7.24 9.62
C LYS A 261 -7.84 -5.97 10.09
N PRO A 262 -7.12 -4.97 10.64
CA PRO A 262 -7.75 -3.72 11.02
C PRO A 262 -8.27 -2.97 9.79
N ASN A 263 -9.25 -2.09 10.01
CA ASN A 263 -9.64 -1.11 9.00
C ASN A 263 -8.47 -0.16 8.72
N THR A 264 -8.49 0.49 7.57
CA THR A 264 -7.48 1.44 7.13
C THR A 264 -8.07 2.82 6.91
N GLN A 265 -7.22 3.83 6.97
CA GLN A 265 -7.56 5.19 6.59
C GLN A 265 -6.51 5.74 5.64
N LEU A 266 -6.97 6.46 4.61
CA LEU A 266 -6.10 7.19 3.68
C LEU A 266 -5.18 8.16 4.44
N ASN A 267 -3.89 8.12 4.11
CA ASN A 267 -2.95 9.15 4.54
C ASN A 267 -3.15 10.42 3.68
N ALA A 268 -2.62 11.56 4.15
CA ALA A 268 -2.66 12.83 3.43
C ALA A 268 -4.06 13.28 2.96
N ARG A 269 -5.08 13.08 3.81
CA ARG A 269 -6.48 13.49 3.51
C ARG A 269 -6.63 14.97 3.16
N ASN A 270 -5.82 15.83 3.78
CA ASN A 270 -5.73 17.23 3.41
C ASN A 270 -5.38 17.43 1.93
N LEU A 271 -4.46 16.63 1.36
CA LEU A 271 -4.09 16.75 -0.05
C LEU A 271 -5.20 16.22 -0.96
N ILE A 272 -5.85 15.12 -0.56
CA ILE A 272 -7.00 14.54 -1.27
C ILE A 272 -8.13 15.56 -1.37
N GLU A 273 -8.45 16.24 -0.26
CA GLU A 273 -9.47 17.29 -0.19
C GLU A 273 -9.09 18.52 -1.01
N GLN A 274 -7.85 19.03 -0.87
CA GLN A 274 -7.38 20.21 -1.61
C GLN A 274 -7.37 20.00 -3.12
N LEU A 275 -7.04 18.79 -3.58
CA LEU A 275 -7.05 18.44 -4.99
C LEU A 275 -8.45 18.07 -5.50
N GLY A 276 -9.43 17.85 -4.63
CA GLY A 276 -10.78 17.42 -5.01
C GLY A 276 -10.81 15.99 -5.59
N LEU A 277 -10.00 15.09 -5.03
CA LEU A 277 -9.95 13.70 -5.51
C LEU A 277 -11.17 12.91 -5.03
N GLU A 278 -11.75 12.13 -5.94
CA GLU A 278 -12.87 11.23 -5.61
C GLU A 278 -12.39 10.05 -4.78
N ILE A 279 -13.18 9.71 -3.74
CA ILE A 279 -12.96 8.57 -2.87
C ILE A 279 -14.19 7.66 -2.89
N THR A 280 -13.95 6.35 -2.81
CA THR A 280 -15.01 5.35 -2.76
C THR A 280 -14.78 4.38 -1.60
N PRO A 281 -15.85 3.85 -0.97
CA PRO A 281 -15.71 2.86 0.09
C PRO A 281 -15.01 1.59 -0.41
N GLY A 282 -13.90 1.23 0.21
CA GLY A 282 -13.20 -0.04 -0.02
C GLY A 282 -13.53 -1.09 1.05
N MET A 283 -12.99 -2.30 0.87
CA MET A 283 -13.27 -3.44 1.76
C MET A 283 -12.82 -3.21 3.22
N PHE A 284 -11.73 -2.48 3.41
CA PHE A 284 -11.14 -2.21 4.75
C PHE A 284 -11.14 -0.72 5.11
N GLY A 285 -11.63 0.15 4.22
CA GLY A 285 -11.57 1.60 4.36
C GLY A 285 -11.63 2.25 2.99
N ASP A 286 -11.78 3.57 2.97
CA ASP A 286 -11.89 4.34 1.73
C ASP A 286 -10.63 4.20 0.87
N ILE A 287 -10.81 4.22 -0.45
CA ILE A 287 -9.76 4.26 -1.46
C ILE A 287 -9.97 5.47 -2.37
N ILE A 288 -8.90 6.01 -2.93
CA ILE A 288 -8.96 7.04 -3.97
C ILE A 288 -9.36 6.36 -5.28
N GLU A 289 -10.37 6.89 -5.96
CA GLU A 289 -10.85 6.35 -7.22
C GLU A 289 -9.86 6.60 -8.36
N THR A 290 -9.57 5.55 -9.14
CA THR A 290 -8.64 5.62 -10.26
C THR A 290 -9.05 4.75 -11.42
N LYS A 291 -8.55 5.09 -12.61
CA LYS A 291 -8.72 4.26 -13.81
C LYS A 291 -7.90 2.96 -13.72
N PRO A 292 -8.40 1.83 -14.25
CA PRO A 292 -7.62 0.60 -14.33
C PRO A 292 -6.34 0.76 -15.18
N MET A 293 -5.31 -0.04 -14.89
CA MET A 293 -4.00 -0.10 -15.58
C MET A 293 -3.11 1.14 -15.45
N MET A 294 -3.67 2.33 -15.70
CA MET A 294 -3.01 3.62 -15.50
C MET A 294 -3.83 4.38 -14.44
N PRO A 295 -3.44 4.33 -13.16
CA PRO A 295 -4.25 4.80 -12.03
C PRO A 295 -4.32 6.33 -11.94
N ALA A 296 -4.86 6.96 -12.98
CA ALA A 296 -5.21 8.37 -13.05
C ALA A 296 -6.49 8.64 -12.27
N THR A 297 -6.58 9.80 -11.63
CA THR A 297 -7.78 10.24 -10.90
C THR A 297 -8.73 11.04 -11.80
N ASN A 298 -9.79 11.59 -11.21
CA ASN A 298 -10.67 12.59 -11.81
C ASN A 298 -9.97 13.93 -12.12
N VAL A 299 -8.78 14.17 -11.57
CA VAL A 299 -7.98 15.39 -11.80
C VAL A 299 -6.86 15.09 -12.80
N PRO A 300 -6.87 15.71 -14.00
CA PRO A 300 -5.83 15.49 -15.00
C PRO A 300 -4.43 15.79 -14.46
N GLY A 301 -3.48 14.88 -14.72
CA GLY A 301 -2.10 14.98 -14.23
C GLY A 301 -1.89 14.44 -12.80
N VAL A 302 -2.93 13.94 -12.12
CA VAL A 302 -2.81 13.29 -10.80
C VAL A 302 -2.98 11.77 -10.91
N TYR A 303 -2.05 11.03 -10.30
CA TYR A 303 -2.01 9.57 -10.31
C TYR A 303 -1.83 9.01 -8.89
N ILE A 304 -2.34 7.80 -8.64
CA ILE A 304 -2.21 7.13 -7.34
C ILE A 304 -1.37 5.86 -7.49
N ALA A 305 -0.50 5.58 -6.52
CA ALA A 305 0.27 4.35 -6.47
C ALA A 305 0.22 3.70 -5.08
N GLY A 306 0.10 2.38 -5.02
CA GLY A 306 0.08 1.63 -3.76
C GLY A 306 -1.26 1.72 -3.02
N ASP A 307 -1.18 1.57 -1.70
CA ASP A 307 -2.33 1.23 -0.86
C ASP A 307 -3.48 2.24 -0.92
N ALA A 308 -3.19 3.52 -1.19
CA ALA A 308 -4.20 4.58 -1.19
C ALA A 308 -5.26 4.41 -2.29
N GLY A 309 -4.97 3.68 -3.36
CA GLY A 309 -5.89 3.43 -4.48
C GLY A 309 -6.32 1.97 -4.62
N ASN A 310 -6.01 1.09 -3.66
CA ASN A 310 -6.11 -0.35 -3.86
C ASN A 310 -6.65 -1.10 -2.64
N VAL A 311 -7.57 -2.05 -2.89
CA VAL A 311 -8.05 -2.98 -1.85
C VAL A 311 -6.99 -4.01 -1.48
N LEU A 312 -6.24 -4.51 -2.47
CA LEU A 312 -5.16 -5.47 -2.24
C LEU A 312 -3.88 -4.74 -1.83
N THR A 313 -3.79 -4.41 -0.55
CA THR A 313 -2.65 -3.70 0.05
C THR A 313 -1.47 -4.64 0.30
N HIS A 314 -0.64 -4.82 -0.74
CA HIS A 314 0.56 -5.66 -0.74
C HIS A 314 1.68 -5.00 -1.55
N VAL A 315 2.95 -5.30 -1.22
CA VAL A 315 4.13 -4.70 -1.87
C VAL A 315 4.09 -4.88 -3.39
N THR A 316 3.73 -6.07 -3.87
CA THR A 316 3.67 -6.34 -5.32
C THR A 316 2.57 -5.55 -6.03
N THR A 317 1.41 -5.35 -5.40
CA THR A 317 0.36 -4.45 -5.92
C THR A 317 0.85 -3.01 -5.98
N ALA A 318 1.58 -2.57 -4.95
CA ALA A 318 2.16 -1.23 -4.93
C ALA A 318 3.18 -1.02 -6.05
N LEU A 319 4.05 -2.00 -6.31
CA LEU A 319 4.97 -1.96 -7.45
C LEU A 319 4.20 -1.92 -8.79
N SER A 320 3.20 -2.79 -8.97
CA SER A 320 2.38 -2.86 -10.19
C SER A 320 1.65 -1.55 -10.48
N THR A 321 0.97 -0.98 -9.49
CA THR A 321 0.26 0.30 -9.64
C THR A 321 1.23 1.47 -9.82
N GLY A 322 2.43 1.42 -9.22
CA GLY A 322 3.46 2.42 -9.44
C GLY A 322 3.99 2.45 -10.88
N ILE A 323 4.26 1.29 -11.50
CA ILE A 323 4.65 1.27 -12.93
C ILE A 323 3.48 1.71 -13.84
N GLY A 324 2.24 1.35 -13.50
CA GLY A 324 1.04 1.84 -14.19
C GLY A 324 0.92 3.37 -14.13
N ALA A 325 1.16 3.96 -12.96
CA ALA A 325 1.15 5.41 -12.76
C ALA A 325 2.26 6.09 -13.58
N ALA A 326 3.48 5.54 -13.61
CA ALA A 326 4.55 6.05 -14.47
C ALA A 326 4.16 6.01 -15.96
N GLY A 327 3.51 4.93 -16.42
CA GLY A 327 3.01 4.83 -17.79
C GLY A 327 1.97 5.91 -18.11
N GLY A 328 1.02 6.12 -17.20
CA GLY A 328 0.02 7.18 -17.34
C GLY A 328 0.63 8.57 -17.37
N ILE A 329 1.59 8.86 -16.48
CA ILE A 329 2.33 10.13 -16.44
C ILE A 329 3.06 10.37 -17.75
N VAL A 330 3.79 9.38 -18.26
CA VAL A 330 4.53 9.50 -19.52
C VAL A 330 3.59 9.74 -20.69
N HIS A 331 2.44 9.05 -20.74
CA HIS A 331 1.46 9.27 -21.79
C HIS A 331 0.93 10.71 -21.78
N TYR A 332 0.49 11.19 -20.61
CA TYR A 332 -0.02 12.55 -20.43
C TYR A 332 1.02 13.62 -20.81
N LEU A 333 2.28 13.42 -20.43
CA LEU A 333 3.36 14.35 -20.78
C LEU A 333 3.69 14.31 -22.27
N ASN A 334 3.69 13.12 -22.90
CA ASN A 334 3.91 13.00 -24.33
C ASN A 334 2.79 13.70 -25.12
N GLU A 335 1.53 13.53 -24.72
CA GLU A 335 0.40 14.24 -25.35
C GLU A 335 0.60 15.75 -25.32
N LYS A 336 1.07 16.30 -24.19
CA LYS A 336 1.38 17.73 -24.04
C LYS A 336 2.57 18.16 -24.90
N ASP A 337 3.62 17.35 -24.95
CA ASP A 337 4.78 17.62 -25.80
C ASP A 337 4.38 17.58 -27.31
N ASP A 338 3.47 16.67 -27.70
CA ASP A 338 2.93 16.55 -29.06
C ASP A 338 2.03 17.75 -29.42
N GLU A 339 1.16 18.19 -28.50
CA GLU A 339 0.36 19.42 -28.64
C GLU A 339 1.27 20.64 -28.86
N ASP A 340 2.28 20.81 -28.02
CA ASP A 340 3.27 21.90 -28.09
C ASP A 340 4.06 21.89 -29.41
N ALA A 341 4.35 20.70 -29.95
CA ALA A 341 5.04 20.51 -31.21
C ALA A 341 4.14 20.87 -32.40
N LEU A 342 2.87 20.44 -32.40
CA LEU A 342 1.89 20.78 -33.42
C LEU A 342 1.63 22.28 -33.51
N GLU A 343 1.51 22.97 -32.37
CA GLU A 343 1.39 24.43 -32.34
C GLU A 343 2.59 25.14 -32.97
N SER A 344 3.80 24.59 -32.80
CA SER A 344 5.04 25.20 -33.32
C SER A 344 5.18 25.11 -34.85
N ILE A 345 4.57 24.11 -35.49
CA ILE A 345 4.62 23.92 -36.96
C ILE A 345 3.41 24.52 -37.69
N GLY A 346 2.37 24.95 -36.96
CA GLY A 346 1.14 25.51 -37.53
C GLY A 346 0.34 24.49 -38.37
N GLN A 347 -0.38 24.95 -39.40
CA GLN A 347 -1.15 24.08 -40.32
C GLN A 347 -0.29 23.41 -41.42
N GLY A 348 1.04 23.44 -41.30
CA GLY A 348 1.94 22.79 -42.26
C GLY A 348 1.80 21.27 -42.24
N GLY A 349 1.73 20.64 -43.41
CA GLY A 349 1.66 19.17 -43.54
C GLY A 349 2.91 18.46 -43.03
N ILE A 350 2.81 17.13 -42.85
CA ILE A 350 3.92 16.28 -42.38
C ILE A 350 5.15 16.46 -43.30
N PRO A 351 6.32 16.85 -42.76
CA PRO A 351 7.54 16.99 -43.56
C PRO A 351 7.93 15.67 -44.25
N ASP A 352 8.26 15.72 -45.55
CA ASP A 352 8.81 14.56 -46.26
C ASP A 352 10.27 14.32 -45.86
N ASN A 353 10.46 13.49 -44.83
CA ASN A 353 11.77 13.17 -44.27
C ASN A 353 12.64 12.28 -45.18
N ARG A 354 12.13 11.82 -46.34
CA ARG A 354 12.96 11.04 -47.28
C ARG A 354 14.11 11.86 -47.87
N LYS A 355 13.96 13.19 -47.97
CA LYS A 355 14.99 14.08 -48.52
C LYS A 355 16.15 14.38 -47.57
N GLN A 356 16.07 14.00 -46.28
CA GLN A 356 17.15 14.22 -45.31
C GLN A 356 18.14 13.07 -45.19
N ILE A 357 17.83 11.88 -45.73
CA ILE A 357 18.67 10.69 -45.58
C ILE A 357 19.83 10.67 -46.61
N ASP A 358 19.72 11.41 -47.71
CA ASP A 358 20.68 11.36 -48.82
C ASP A 358 21.88 12.35 -48.68
N GLY A 359 22.03 13.00 -47.52
CA GLY A 359 22.98 14.12 -47.33
C GLY A 359 24.27 13.84 -46.57
N THR A 360 24.49 12.64 -46.02
CA THR A 360 25.75 12.33 -45.29
C THR A 360 26.63 11.40 -46.12
N GLY A 361 27.42 12.02 -46.99
CA GLY A 361 28.57 11.40 -47.63
C GLY A 361 29.49 10.81 -46.57
N CYS A 362 29.67 9.50 -46.63
CA CYS A 362 30.67 8.76 -45.87
C CYS A 362 32.05 9.19 -46.38
N SER A 363 32.72 10.14 -45.69
CA SER A 363 34.15 10.35 -45.86
C SER A 363 34.87 9.23 -45.13
N THR A 364 35.34 8.24 -45.89
CA THR A 364 36.35 7.30 -45.43
C THR A 364 37.70 7.99 -45.61
N ASP A 365 38.26 8.51 -44.53
CA ASP A 365 39.69 8.84 -44.49
C ASP A 365 40.44 7.73 -43.74
N THR A 366 41.46 7.27 -44.46
CA THR A 366 42.41 6.17 -44.25
C THR A 366 43.32 6.32 -43.05
#